data_AF-A0A6G1HBQ9-F1
#
_entry.id   AF-A0A6G1HBQ9-F1
#
_cell.length_a   1.000
_cell.length_b   1.000
_cell.length_c   1.000
_cell.angle_alpha   90.00
_cell.angle_beta   90.00
_cell.angle_gamma   90.00
#
_symmetry.space_group_name_H-M   'P 1'
#
loop_
_entity.id
_entity.type
_entity.pdbx_description
1 polymer ?
#
loop_
_entity_poly.entity_id
_entity_poly.type
_entity_poly.pdbx_seq_one_letter_code
_entity_poly.pdbx_strand_id
1 'polypeptide(L)'
;MAPMDFYHKLVHFGRQEAVPASPAILPRTAALLSVLYTFIYVAPFYLDKSTRTSSTLSRNAPSLIRARIRAVTFACITCALITVFVLQNYGHHDFYTSLHLLGWYPFSFSDIGKVILLVAILFAGPLLEKTIFESEWEEWITFSYWSYTLGSLPGIRDLIAGPVSEELLFRSVLIPLHLLSFPVPETPPPNTPPSSYPHLTTLIFITPLYFGIAHLHHLHEFRISHPNVHLAMALLRSVVQFTYTTLFGWFAAFVFLRTGSVWAAMAAHGFCNWLGLPRFWGRVGVRLVEQQRFSGVDAVPDVGGADATEVKRRYEGKGKKQGEEVRFQDQSWHAGWTLVYYGVLAAGAYGFYVFLFPLTESKWRIVEF
;
A
#
# COMPACT_ATOMS: atom_id res chain seq x y z
N MET A 1 33.17 56.40 -13.39
CA MET A 1 32.37 55.48 -14.22
C MET A 1 33.10 54.13 -14.27
N ALA A 2 32.37 53.03 -14.03
CA ALA A 2 32.79 51.62 -13.98
C ALA A 2 33.78 51.21 -12.86
N PRO A 3 33.27 50.60 -11.77
CA PRO A 3 33.70 49.23 -11.43
C PRO A 3 32.55 48.25 -11.14
N MET A 4 31.33 48.74 -10.86
CA MET A 4 30.19 47.89 -10.48
C MET A 4 29.64 47.07 -11.65
N ASP A 5 29.80 47.55 -12.88
CA ASP A 5 29.29 46.89 -14.10
C ASP A 5 30.15 45.66 -14.49
N PHE A 6 31.44 45.67 -14.11
CA PHE A 6 32.33 44.52 -14.29
C PHE A 6 32.10 43.44 -13.24
N TYR A 7 31.81 43.85 -11.99
CA TYR A 7 31.46 42.93 -10.91
C TYR A 7 30.10 42.27 -11.16
N HIS A 8 29.09 43.01 -11.63
CA HIS A 8 27.82 42.42 -12.05
C HIS A 8 27.96 41.49 -13.24
N LYS A 9 28.81 41.81 -14.23
CA LYS A 9 29.12 40.90 -15.34
C LYS A 9 29.87 39.65 -14.89
N LEU A 10 30.77 39.72 -13.91
CA LEU A 10 31.48 38.56 -13.35
C LEU A 10 30.57 37.67 -12.49
N VAL A 11 29.66 38.26 -11.70
CA VAL A 11 28.66 37.52 -10.92
C VAL A 11 27.63 36.84 -11.83
N HIS A 12 27.28 37.45 -12.98
CA HIS A 12 26.46 36.78 -14.00
C HIS A 12 27.23 35.79 -14.88
N PHE A 13 28.53 35.99 -15.14
CA PHE A 13 29.36 35.02 -15.85
C PHE A 13 29.65 33.75 -15.01
N GLY A 14 29.78 33.90 -13.69
CA GLY A 14 29.92 32.77 -12.75
C GLY A 14 28.60 32.06 -12.43
N ARG A 15 27.47 32.62 -12.90
CA ARG A 15 26.14 32.03 -12.82
C ARG A 15 25.62 31.78 -14.23
N GLN A 16 26.40 31.03 -15.02
CA GLN A 16 25.78 30.23 -16.07
C GLN A 16 24.76 29.35 -15.35
N GLU A 17 23.48 29.68 -15.47
CA GLU A 17 22.41 28.74 -15.14
C GLU A 17 22.74 27.47 -15.93
N ALA A 18 23.17 26.43 -15.21
CA ALA A 18 23.51 25.16 -15.82
C ALA A 18 22.31 24.75 -16.66
N VAL A 19 22.49 24.69 -17.98
CA VAL A 19 21.46 24.20 -18.87
C VAL A 19 21.15 22.78 -18.37
N PRO A 20 19.88 22.47 -18.01
CA PRO A 20 19.56 21.14 -17.53
C PRO A 20 19.82 20.16 -18.67
N ALA A 21 20.62 19.13 -18.41
CA ALA A 21 20.82 18.05 -19.37
C ALA A 21 19.48 17.41 -19.66
N SER A 22 19.30 16.98 -20.91
CA SER A 22 18.08 16.26 -21.30
C SER A 22 17.93 15.01 -20.42
N PRO A 23 16.70 14.71 -19.93
CA PRO A 23 16.48 13.54 -19.10
C PRO A 23 16.78 12.26 -19.88
N ALA A 24 17.21 11.21 -19.19
CA ALA A 24 17.55 9.92 -19.80
C ALA A 24 16.38 9.32 -20.59
N ILE A 25 15.15 9.52 -20.11
CA ILE A 25 13.93 9.29 -20.87
C ILE A 25 12.98 10.49 -20.75
N LEU A 26 12.12 10.71 -21.74
CA LEU A 26 11.11 11.76 -21.64
C LEU A 26 10.09 11.43 -20.53
N PRO A 27 9.57 12.43 -19.79
CA PRO A 27 8.47 12.24 -18.83
C PRO A 27 7.25 11.54 -19.44
N ARG A 28 6.96 11.82 -20.73
CA ARG A 28 5.89 11.15 -21.48
C ARG A 28 6.17 9.66 -21.64
N THR A 29 7.41 9.26 -21.90
CA THR A 29 7.82 7.86 -22.00
C THR A 29 7.63 7.14 -20.67
N ALA A 30 8.08 7.74 -19.55
CA ALA A 30 7.87 7.18 -18.22
C ALA A 30 6.39 6.99 -17.89
N ALA A 31 5.55 7.99 -18.21
CA ALA A 31 4.11 7.92 -18.00
C ALA A 31 3.43 6.85 -18.88
N LEU A 32 3.79 6.75 -20.16
CA LEU A 32 3.26 5.73 -21.07
C LEU A 32 3.65 4.31 -20.66
N LEU A 33 4.91 4.11 -20.22
CA LEU A 33 5.34 2.83 -19.66
C LEU A 33 4.59 2.50 -18.36
N SER A 34 4.35 3.49 -17.50
CA SER A 34 3.58 3.30 -16.26
C SER A 34 2.13 2.86 -16.56
N VAL A 35 1.48 3.47 -17.56
CA VAL A 35 0.15 3.05 -18.05
C VAL A 35 0.21 1.63 -18.61
N LEU A 36 1.19 1.33 -19.47
CA LEU A 36 1.36 0.01 -20.07
C LEU A 36 1.55 -1.08 -19.01
N TYR A 37 2.41 -0.84 -18.02
CA TYR A 37 2.69 -1.79 -16.94
C TYR A 37 1.46 -2.04 -16.07
N THR A 38 0.74 -0.97 -15.72
CA THR A 38 -0.53 -1.07 -15.00
C THR A 38 -1.54 -1.88 -15.80
N PHE A 39 -1.60 -1.68 -17.11
CA PHE A 39 -2.46 -2.45 -18.00
C PHE A 39 -2.04 -3.93 -18.07
N ILE A 40 -0.76 -4.25 -18.27
CA ILE A 40 -0.24 -5.63 -18.28
C ILE A 40 -0.60 -6.36 -16.98
N TYR A 41 -0.55 -5.66 -15.85
CA TYR A 41 -0.88 -6.21 -14.54
C TYR A 41 -2.37 -6.50 -14.35
N VAL A 42 -3.25 -5.57 -14.77
CA VAL A 42 -4.70 -5.64 -14.51
C VAL A 42 -5.48 -6.35 -15.62
N ALA A 43 -5.03 -6.29 -16.87
CA ALA A 43 -5.73 -6.84 -18.03
C ALA A 43 -6.10 -8.33 -17.91
N PRO A 44 -5.26 -9.22 -17.32
CA PRO A 44 -5.64 -10.61 -17.11
C PRO A 44 -6.96 -10.77 -16.34
N PHE A 45 -7.28 -9.88 -15.42
CA PHE A 45 -8.52 -9.99 -14.61
C PHE A 45 -9.79 -9.75 -15.43
N TYR A 46 -9.67 -9.24 -16.65
CA TYR A 46 -10.77 -9.01 -17.59
C TYR A 46 -10.75 -9.95 -18.78
N LEU A 47 -9.56 -10.18 -19.35
CA LEU A 47 -9.40 -10.84 -20.64
C LEU A 47 -9.28 -12.37 -20.50
N ASP A 48 -8.68 -12.86 -19.43
CA ASP A 48 -8.51 -14.30 -19.21
C ASP A 48 -9.64 -14.86 -18.34
N LYS A 49 -10.31 -15.89 -18.87
CA LYS A 49 -11.38 -16.62 -18.18
C LYS A 49 -10.87 -17.30 -16.90
N SER A 50 -9.58 -17.66 -16.85
CA SER A 50 -8.99 -18.38 -15.72
C SER A 50 -8.79 -17.49 -14.48
N THR A 51 -8.77 -16.17 -14.67
CA THR A 51 -8.49 -15.13 -13.66
C THR A 51 -9.67 -14.20 -13.40
N ARG A 52 -10.68 -14.19 -14.28
CA ARG A 52 -11.88 -13.35 -14.16
C ARG A 52 -12.91 -13.96 -13.20
N THR A 53 -13.44 -13.14 -12.28
CA THR A 53 -14.58 -13.53 -11.44
C THR A 53 -15.88 -13.62 -12.26
N SER A 54 -16.80 -14.46 -11.82
CA SER A 54 -18.15 -14.54 -12.37
C SER A 54 -19.17 -14.63 -11.24
N SER A 55 -20.46 -14.52 -11.56
CA SER A 55 -21.54 -14.73 -10.59
C SER A 55 -21.53 -16.13 -9.96
N THR A 56 -20.85 -17.10 -10.59
CA THR A 56 -20.75 -18.49 -10.14
C THR A 56 -19.38 -18.86 -9.58
N LEU A 57 -18.34 -18.05 -9.86
CA LEU A 57 -16.97 -18.30 -9.42
C LEU A 57 -16.53 -17.21 -8.45
N SER A 58 -16.55 -17.56 -7.16
CA SER A 58 -16.08 -16.68 -6.10
C SER A 58 -14.60 -16.32 -6.26
N ARG A 59 -14.26 -15.08 -5.89
CA ARG A 59 -12.87 -14.58 -5.84
C ARG A 59 -11.96 -15.46 -4.96
N ASN A 60 -12.52 -16.11 -3.96
CA ASN A 60 -11.78 -16.96 -3.02
C ASN A 60 -11.62 -18.41 -3.51
N ALA A 61 -12.05 -18.72 -4.74
CA ALA A 61 -11.84 -20.03 -5.33
C ALA A 61 -10.33 -20.32 -5.49
N PRO A 62 -9.82 -21.48 -5.01
CA PRO A 62 -8.41 -21.85 -5.10
C PRO A 62 -7.82 -21.75 -6.51
N SER A 63 -8.58 -22.17 -7.53
CA SER A 63 -8.17 -22.12 -8.94
C SER A 63 -7.95 -20.68 -9.41
N LEU A 64 -8.86 -19.77 -9.04
CA LEU A 64 -8.80 -18.36 -9.39
C LEU A 64 -7.61 -17.67 -8.71
N ILE A 65 -7.40 -17.92 -7.41
CA ILE A 65 -6.27 -17.35 -6.66
C ILE A 65 -4.95 -17.76 -7.32
N ARG A 66 -4.76 -19.05 -7.60
CA ARG A 66 -3.54 -19.56 -8.25
C ARG A 66 -3.36 -18.98 -9.66
N ALA A 67 -4.42 -18.85 -10.44
CA ALA A 67 -4.36 -18.24 -11.76
C ALA A 67 -3.94 -16.76 -11.69
N ARG A 68 -4.54 -15.99 -10.77
CA ARG A 68 -4.21 -14.58 -10.56
C ARG A 68 -2.77 -14.40 -10.12
N ILE A 69 -2.31 -15.17 -9.13
CA ILE A 69 -0.92 -15.14 -8.67
C ILE A 69 0.04 -15.38 -9.85
N ARG A 70 -0.19 -16.41 -10.66
CA ARG A 70 0.65 -16.67 -11.85
C ARG A 70 0.65 -15.50 -12.84
N ALA A 71 -0.53 -14.92 -13.11
CA ALA A 71 -0.65 -13.80 -14.04
C ALA A 71 0.10 -12.55 -13.55
N VAL A 72 -0.09 -12.17 -12.28
CA VAL A 72 0.61 -11.01 -11.71
C VAL A 72 2.10 -11.24 -11.58
N THR A 73 2.55 -12.46 -11.25
CA THR A 73 3.98 -12.81 -11.24
C THR A 73 4.59 -12.63 -12.62
N PHE A 74 3.93 -13.11 -13.69
CA PHE A 74 4.42 -12.92 -15.05
C PHE A 74 4.47 -11.44 -15.45
N ALA A 75 3.46 -10.65 -15.07
CA ALA A 75 3.45 -9.20 -15.27
C ALA A 75 4.63 -8.52 -14.56
N CYS A 76 4.86 -8.82 -13.27
CA CYS A 76 5.99 -8.27 -12.51
C CYS A 76 7.35 -8.61 -13.14
N ILE A 77 7.56 -9.87 -13.55
CA ILE A 77 8.81 -10.28 -14.22
C ILE A 77 9.00 -9.51 -15.53
N THR A 78 7.97 -9.44 -16.36
CA THR A 78 8.02 -8.76 -17.66
C THR A 78 8.33 -7.27 -17.49
N CYS A 79 7.59 -6.58 -16.62
CA CYS A 79 7.79 -5.16 -16.34
C CYS A 79 9.16 -4.89 -15.71
N ALA A 80 9.66 -5.76 -14.83
CA ALA A 80 10.98 -5.63 -14.23
C ALA A 80 12.11 -5.80 -15.27
N LEU A 81 12.00 -6.77 -16.18
CA LEU A 81 12.97 -6.94 -17.26
C LEU A 81 13.02 -5.71 -18.18
N ILE A 82 11.85 -5.16 -18.54
CA ILE A 82 11.78 -3.93 -19.34
C ILE A 82 12.40 -2.77 -18.58
N THR A 83 12.10 -2.58 -17.28
CA THR A 83 12.70 -1.49 -16.50
C THR A 83 14.21 -1.65 -16.33
N VAL A 84 14.72 -2.86 -16.09
CA VAL A 84 16.18 -3.11 -16.07
C VAL A 84 16.81 -2.74 -17.41
N PHE A 85 16.18 -3.14 -18.52
CA PHE A 85 16.64 -2.76 -19.85
C PHE A 85 16.67 -1.23 -20.03
N VAL A 86 15.63 -0.51 -19.57
CA VAL A 86 15.60 0.95 -19.64
C VAL A 86 16.70 1.59 -18.78
N LEU A 87 16.88 1.11 -17.53
CA LEU A 87 17.90 1.61 -16.61
C LEU A 87 19.32 1.45 -17.17
N GLN A 88 19.61 0.33 -17.81
CA GLN A 88 20.95 0.03 -18.35
C GLN A 88 21.22 0.72 -19.68
N ASN A 89 20.25 0.74 -20.60
CA ASN A 89 20.47 1.22 -21.97
C ASN A 89 20.23 2.72 -22.14
N TYR A 90 19.31 3.31 -21.36
CA TYR A 90 18.98 4.74 -21.42
C TYR A 90 19.48 5.48 -20.18
N GLY A 91 19.40 4.87 -19.00
CA GLY A 91 19.95 5.44 -17.77
C GLY A 91 21.47 5.25 -17.62
N HIS A 92 22.09 4.40 -18.44
CA HIS A 92 23.51 4.03 -18.36
C HIS A 92 23.95 3.54 -16.95
N HIS A 93 23.03 2.99 -16.17
CA HIS A 93 23.32 2.46 -14.85
C HIS A 93 23.96 1.07 -14.95
N ASP A 94 24.94 0.81 -14.10
CA ASP A 94 25.49 -0.53 -13.94
C ASP A 94 24.48 -1.47 -13.25
N PHE A 95 24.83 -2.76 -13.17
CA PHE A 95 23.96 -3.78 -12.59
C PHE A 95 23.62 -3.48 -11.13
N TYR A 96 24.60 -3.08 -10.31
CA TYR A 96 24.41 -2.81 -8.89
C TYR A 96 23.54 -1.58 -8.64
N THR A 97 23.77 -0.49 -9.38
CA THR A 97 22.93 0.72 -9.31
C THR A 97 21.51 0.41 -9.77
N SER A 98 21.33 -0.42 -10.80
CA SER A 98 20.00 -0.86 -11.24
C SER A 98 19.28 -1.63 -10.12
N LEU A 99 19.94 -2.59 -9.46
CA LEU A 99 19.35 -3.31 -8.32
C LEU A 99 19.01 -2.38 -7.15
N HIS A 100 19.81 -1.33 -6.95
CA HIS A 100 19.57 -0.32 -5.93
C HIS A 100 18.37 0.57 -6.23
N LEU A 101 18.24 1.06 -7.46
CA LEU A 101 17.09 1.84 -7.89
C LEU A 101 15.79 1.02 -7.86
N LEU A 102 15.86 -0.29 -8.14
CA LEU A 102 14.72 -1.20 -7.96
C LEU A 102 14.43 -1.50 -6.47
N GLY A 103 15.32 -1.12 -5.56
CA GLY A 103 15.24 -1.39 -4.12
C GLY A 103 15.40 -2.87 -3.74
N TRP A 104 15.98 -3.68 -4.63
CA TRP A 104 16.22 -5.11 -4.41
C TRP A 104 17.49 -5.36 -3.59
N TYR A 105 18.49 -4.49 -3.75
CA TYR A 105 19.77 -4.55 -3.05
C TYR A 105 20.26 -3.13 -2.69
N PRO A 106 20.85 -2.89 -1.51
CA PRO A 106 21.15 -3.87 -0.47
C PRO A 106 19.94 -4.23 0.39
N PHE A 107 19.99 -5.43 0.96
CA PHE A 107 18.97 -5.89 1.91
C PHE A 107 19.30 -5.40 3.33
N SER A 108 18.32 -4.83 4.02
CA SER A 108 18.51 -4.23 5.36
C SER A 108 17.40 -4.66 6.30
N PHE A 109 17.70 -5.61 7.20
CA PHE A 109 16.77 -6.03 8.26
C PHE A 109 16.42 -4.89 9.21
N SER A 110 17.36 -3.98 9.45
CA SER A 110 17.14 -2.78 10.27
C SER A 110 16.05 -1.90 9.68
N ASP A 111 16.12 -1.60 8.37
CA ASP A 111 15.14 -0.70 7.74
C ASP A 111 13.75 -1.33 7.70
N ILE A 112 13.67 -2.64 7.43
CA ILE A 112 12.41 -3.40 7.52
C ILE A 112 11.84 -3.31 8.94
N GLY A 113 12.66 -3.57 9.96
CA GLY A 113 12.23 -3.52 11.37
C GLY A 113 11.75 -2.13 11.81
N LYS A 114 12.47 -1.06 11.43
CA LYS A 114 12.06 0.32 11.76
C LYS A 114 10.74 0.70 11.08
N VAL A 115 10.55 0.30 9.82
CA VAL A 115 9.30 0.58 9.09
C VAL A 115 8.13 -0.21 9.66
N ILE A 116 8.32 -1.50 10.00
CA ILE A 116 7.28 -2.27 10.71
C ILE A 116 6.93 -1.60 12.03
N LEU A 117 7.93 -1.16 12.80
CA LEU A 117 7.69 -0.43 14.06
C LEU A 117 6.89 0.85 13.82
N LEU A 118 7.22 1.63 12.79
CA LEU A 118 6.49 2.84 12.43
C LEU A 118 5.01 2.55 12.14
N VAL A 119 4.73 1.50 11.36
CA VAL A 119 3.35 1.10 11.06
C VAL A 119 2.66 0.52 12.31
N ALA A 120 3.38 -0.23 13.15
CA ALA A 120 2.83 -0.71 14.42
C ALA A 120 2.43 0.44 15.36
N ILE A 121 3.20 1.54 15.39
CA ILE A 121 2.83 2.76 16.11
C ILE A 121 1.56 3.37 15.53
N LEU A 122 1.46 3.51 14.21
CA LEU A 122 0.27 4.02 13.54
C LEU A 122 -0.98 3.18 13.84
N PHE A 123 -0.82 1.86 13.87
CA PHE A 123 -1.89 0.89 14.13
C PHE A 123 -1.95 0.43 15.60
N ALA A 124 -1.45 1.22 16.56
CA ALA A 124 -1.50 0.88 17.97
C ALA A 124 -2.93 0.60 18.46
N GLY A 125 -3.92 1.33 17.96
CA GLY A 125 -5.34 1.11 18.26
C GLY A 125 -5.82 -0.29 17.82
N PRO A 126 -5.75 -0.63 16.52
CA PRO A 126 -6.08 -1.98 16.05
C PRO A 126 -5.30 -3.11 16.75
N LEU A 127 -4.02 -2.91 17.05
CA LEU A 127 -3.25 -3.86 17.84
C LEU A 127 -3.83 -4.03 19.25
N LEU A 128 -4.24 -2.95 19.90
CA LEU A 128 -4.94 -3.00 21.19
C LEU A 128 -6.29 -3.75 21.09
N GLU A 129 -7.09 -3.44 20.06
CA GLU A 129 -8.40 -4.08 19.87
C GLU A 129 -8.24 -5.59 19.71
N LYS A 130 -7.34 -6.01 18.82
CA LYS A 130 -7.07 -7.42 18.58
C LYS A 130 -6.47 -8.14 19.81
N THR A 131 -5.54 -7.51 20.54
CA THR A 131 -4.92 -8.15 21.72
C THR A 131 -5.89 -8.33 22.88
N ILE A 132 -6.70 -7.32 23.17
CA ILE A 132 -7.55 -7.30 24.38
C ILE A 132 -8.88 -8.01 24.16
N PHE A 133 -9.50 -7.84 23.00
CA PHE A 133 -10.88 -8.31 22.78
C PHE A 133 -10.98 -9.60 22.00
N GLU A 134 -9.98 -9.89 21.17
CA GLU A 134 -9.98 -11.13 20.40
C GLU A 134 -9.23 -12.26 21.13
N SER A 135 -8.52 -11.93 22.23
CA SER A 135 -7.69 -12.86 23.02
C SER A 135 -6.64 -13.61 22.17
N GLU A 136 -6.31 -13.07 21.00
CA GLU A 136 -5.45 -13.74 20.03
C GLU A 136 -3.95 -13.56 20.33
N TRP A 137 -3.57 -12.82 21.39
CA TRP A 137 -2.16 -12.57 21.68
C TRP A 137 -1.38 -13.86 21.99
N GLU A 138 -2.01 -14.82 22.68
CA GLU A 138 -1.44 -16.16 22.90
C GLU A 138 -1.34 -16.95 21.60
N GLU A 139 -2.30 -16.77 20.69
CA GLU A 139 -2.37 -17.47 19.41
C GLU A 139 -1.36 -16.92 18.38
N TRP A 140 -1.10 -15.61 18.31
CA TRP A 140 -0.16 -15.04 17.33
C TRP A 140 1.30 -15.38 17.59
N ILE A 141 1.65 -15.62 18.86
CA ILE A 141 3.00 -16.05 19.22
C ILE A 141 3.18 -17.53 18.88
N THR A 142 2.07 -18.28 18.71
CA THR A 142 2.15 -19.68 18.31
C THR A 142 2.39 -19.83 16.82
N PHE A 143 3.30 -20.76 16.49
CA PHE A 143 3.56 -21.19 15.12
C PHE A 143 2.28 -21.70 14.42
N SER A 144 1.33 -22.29 15.16
CA SER A 144 0.08 -22.83 14.64
C SER A 144 -0.79 -21.77 13.94
N TYR A 145 -0.95 -20.58 14.52
CA TYR A 145 -1.75 -19.51 13.89
C TYR A 145 -1.18 -19.10 12.55
N TRP A 146 0.13 -18.80 12.50
CA TRP A 146 0.79 -18.41 11.26
C TRP A 146 0.83 -19.55 10.24
N SER A 147 0.99 -20.79 10.68
CA SER A 147 0.91 -21.96 9.80
C SER A 147 -0.47 -22.14 9.18
N TYR A 148 -1.55 -21.81 9.90
CA TYR A 148 -2.91 -21.88 9.39
C TYR A 148 -3.21 -20.70 8.45
N THR A 149 -2.91 -19.47 8.89
CA THR A 149 -3.14 -18.25 8.12
C THR A 149 -2.35 -18.27 6.81
N LEU A 150 -1.04 -18.56 6.86
CA LEU A 150 -0.18 -18.68 5.69
C LEU A 150 -0.28 -20.05 4.99
N GLY A 151 -0.97 -21.03 5.59
CA GLY A 151 -1.31 -22.29 4.93
C GLY A 151 -2.53 -22.16 4.01
N SER A 152 -3.34 -21.11 4.19
CA SER A 152 -4.51 -20.83 3.37
C SER A 152 -4.16 -20.03 2.11
N LEU A 153 -4.77 -20.38 0.96
CA LEU A 153 -4.56 -19.62 -0.28
C LEU A 153 -5.00 -18.15 -0.20
N PRO A 154 -6.13 -17.80 0.45
CA PRO A 154 -6.48 -16.41 0.68
C PRO A 154 -5.45 -15.68 1.56
N GLY A 155 -4.96 -16.30 2.64
CA GLY A 155 -3.94 -15.71 3.50
C GLY A 155 -2.61 -15.47 2.78
N ILE A 156 -2.14 -16.45 1.98
CA ILE A 156 -0.96 -16.26 1.11
C ILE A 156 -1.19 -15.10 0.14
N ARG A 157 -2.38 -15.04 -0.49
CA ARG A 157 -2.73 -13.97 -1.43
C ARG A 157 -2.66 -12.60 -0.76
N ASP A 158 -3.27 -12.46 0.40
CA ASP A 158 -3.49 -11.15 1.04
C ASP A 158 -2.26 -10.65 1.81
N LEU A 159 -1.46 -11.56 2.40
CA LEU A 159 -0.31 -11.19 3.24
C LEU A 159 1.03 -11.24 2.50
N ILE A 160 1.13 -11.99 1.41
CA ILE A 160 2.40 -12.19 0.69
C ILE A 160 2.24 -11.84 -0.78
N ALA A 161 1.43 -12.57 -1.54
CA ALA A 161 1.46 -12.48 -3.00
C ALA A 161 1.04 -11.10 -3.50
N GLY A 162 -0.05 -10.53 -2.97
CA GLY A 162 -0.52 -9.17 -3.27
C GLY A 162 0.51 -8.11 -2.90
N PRO A 163 0.93 -8.01 -1.62
CA PRO A 163 1.98 -7.09 -1.20
C PRO A 163 3.26 -7.17 -2.04
N VAL A 164 3.76 -8.37 -2.31
CA VAL A 164 4.97 -8.57 -3.12
C VAL A 164 4.76 -8.09 -4.56
N SER A 165 3.68 -8.52 -5.22
CA SER A 165 3.48 -8.16 -6.63
C SER A 165 3.18 -6.68 -6.82
N GLU A 166 2.41 -6.09 -5.90
CA GLU A 166 2.04 -4.67 -5.95
C GLU A 166 3.24 -3.76 -5.64
N GLU A 167 4.04 -4.06 -4.61
CA GLU A 167 5.23 -3.25 -4.32
C GLU A 167 6.31 -3.40 -5.40
N LEU A 168 6.49 -4.60 -5.99
CA LEU A 168 7.38 -4.76 -7.14
C LEU A 168 6.92 -3.91 -8.32
N LEU A 169 5.63 -3.94 -8.65
CA LEU A 169 5.14 -3.19 -9.80
C LEU A 169 5.19 -1.67 -9.55
N PHE A 170 4.54 -1.21 -8.49
CA PHE A 170 4.27 0.21 -8.31
C PHE A 170 5.44 0.97 -7.68
N ARG A 171 6.31 0.31 -6.89
CA ARG A 171 7.50 0.93 -6.30
C ARG A 171 8.73 0.54 -7.08
N SER A 172 9.08 -0.75 -7.13
CA SER A 172 10.36 -1.16 -7.72
C SER A 172 10.49 -0.83 -9.20
N VAL A 173 9.44 -0.92 -10.03
CA VAL A 173 9.62 -0.71 -11.48
C VAL A 173 9.05 0.60 -12.02
N LEU A 174 8.00 1.16 -11.40
CA LEU A 174 7.42 2.44 -11.82
C LEU A 174 8.27 3.64 -11.36
N ILE A 175 8.65 3.71 -10.08
CA ILE A 175 9.39 4.84 -9.53
C ILE A 175 10.73 5.07 -10.27
N PRO A 176 11.54 4.04 -10.59
CA PRO A 176 12.79 4.24 -11.32
C PRO A 176 12.63 4.81 -12.72
N LEU A 177 11.53 4.51 -13.43
CA LEU A 177 11.26 5.13 -14.73
C LEU A 177 11.04 6.64 -14.58
N HIS A 178 10.32 7.06 -13.53
CA HIS A 178 10.12 8.49 -13.25
C HIS A 178 11.41 9.16 -12.79
N LEU A 179 12.26 8.47 -12.02
CA LEU A 179 13.60 8.98 -11.66
C LEU A 179 14.46 9.30 -12.89
N LEU A 180 14.43 8.46 -13.93
CA LEU A 180 15.13 8.71 -15.20
C LEU A 180 14.52 9.84 -16.04
N SER A 181 13.31 10.30 -15.69
CA SER A 181 12.58 11.28 -16.48
C SER A 181 12.79 12.72 -16.05
N PHE A 182 13.50 12.95 -14.94
CA PHE A 182 13.80 14.29 -14.47
C PHE A 182 15.13 14.80 -15.02
N PRO A 183 15.21 16.09 -15.39
CA PRO A 183 16.46 16.68 -15.86
C PRO A 183 17.51 16.68 -14.73
N VAL A 184 18.73 16.28 -15.06
CA VAL A 184 19.91 16.44 -14.20
C VAL A 184 20.68 17.66 -14.73
N PRO A 185 21.28 18.52 -13.89
CA PRO A 185 22.13 19.60 -14.39
C PRO A 185 23.27 19.07 -15.27
N GLU A 186 23.63 19.76 -16.36
CA GLU A 186 24.74 19.35 -17.26
C GLU A 186 26.09 19.26 -16.55
N THR A 187 26.28 20.05 -15.49
CA THR A 187 27.46 20.01 -14.62
C THR A 187 27.03 19.67 -13.20
N PRO A 188 26.74 18.40 -12.90
CA PRO A 188 26.53 17.99 -11.53
C PRO A 188 27.86 18.18 -10.78
N PRO A 189 27.86 18.64 -9.52
CA PRO A 189 29.07 18.62 -8.70
C PRO A 189 29.69 17.21 -8.74
N PRO A 190 31.02 17.06 -8.73
CA PRO A 190 31.65 15.74 -8.75
C PRO A 190 31.09 14.86 -7.62
N ASN A 191 30.74 13.61 -7.96
CA ASN A 191 30.07 12.64 -7.08
C ASN A 191 28.60 12.94 -6.73
N THR A 192 27.90 13.78 -7.48
CA THR A 192 26.46 14.03 -7.26
C THR A 192 25.62 12.96 -7.96
N PRO A 193 24.92 12.08 -7.22
CA PRO A 193 24.06 11.08 -7.84
C PRO A 193 22.83 11.73 -8.53
N PRO A 194 22.22 11.09 -9.54
CA PRO A 194 20.99 11.55 -10.19
C PRO A 194 19.83 11.82 -9.21
N SER A 195 19.90 11.23 -8.02
CA SER A 195 18.97 11.43 -6.90
C SER A 195 19.05 12.79 -6.21
N SER A 196 19.99 13.66 -6.58
CA SER A 196 20.17 14.97 -5.95
C SER A 196 19.18 16.05 -6.42
N TYR A 197 18.38 15.79 -7.46
CA TYR A 197 17.33 16.71 -7.93
C TYR A 197 15.98 16.00 -8.12
N PRO A 198 15.41 15.43 -7.04
CA PRO A 198 14.18 14.67 -7.13
C PRO A 198 12.96 15.59 -7.32
N HIS A 199 12.10 15.28 -8.30
CA HIS A 199 10.76 15.86 -8.30
C HIS A 199 9.85 15.06 -7.35
N LEU A 200 10.04 15.28 -6.04
CA LEU A 200 9.37 14.54 -4.96
C LEU A 200 7.85 14.47 -5.14
N THR A 201 7.24 15.53 -5.68
CA THR A 201 5.82 15.57 -5.97
C THR A 201 5.38 14.45 -6.91
N THR A 202 6.14 14.22 -7.99
CA THR A 202 5.79 13.16 -8.94
C THR A 202 5.99 11.79 -8.30
N LEU A 203 7.13 11.59 -7.65
CA LEU A 203 7.49 10.29 -7.08
C LEU A 203 6.52 9.87 -5.97
N ILE A 204 6.15 10.78 -5.07
CA ILE A 204 5.35 10.48 -3.88
C ILE A 204 3.86 10.63 -4.14
N PHE A 205 3.42 11.63 -4.93
CA PHE A 205 1.99 11.91 -5.08
C PHE A 205 1.41 11.46 -6.41
N ILE A 206 2.18 11.44 -7.50
CA ILE A 206 1.67 11.07 -8.83
C ILE A 206 1.85 9.59 -9.14
N THR A 207 3.03 9.00 -8.90
CA THR A 207 3.22 7.56 -9.19
C THR A 207 2.22 6.66 -8.45
N PRO A 208 1.80 6.96 -7.20
CA PRO A 208 0.83 6.10 -6.54
C PRO A 208 -0.61 6.26 -7.04
N LEU A 209 -0.90 7.24 -7.91
CA LEU A 209 -2.20 7.29 -8.61
C LEU A 209 -2.36 6.10 -9.55
N TYR A 210 -1.28 5.60 -10.18
CA TYR A 210 -1.35 4.38 -10.99
C TYR A 210 -1.79 3.18 -10.14
N PHE A 211 -1.27 3.09 -8.91
CA PHE A 211 -1.66 2.06 -7.94
C PHE A 211 -3.13 2.18 -7.53
N GLY A 212 -3.59 3.39 -7.18
CA GLY A 212 -4.99 3.64 -6.86
C GLY A 212 -5.93 3.32 -8.04
N ILE A 213 -5.60 3.78 -9.25
CA ILE A 213 -6.40 3.54 -10.47
C ILE A 213 -6.48 2.04 -10.76
N ALA A 214 -5.37 1.31 -10.61
CA ALA A 214 -5.37 -0.13 -10.82
C ALA A 214 -6.45 -0.83 -9.98
N HIS A 215 -6.70 -0.38 -8.75
CA HIS A 215 -7.69 -0.95 -7.83
C HIS A 215 -9.14 -0.63 -8.17
N LEU A 216 -9.41 0.30 -9.10
CA LEU A 216 -10.77 0.53 -9.58
C LEU A 216 -11.36 -0.72 -10.26
N HIS A 217 -10.53 -1.70 -10.63
CA HIS A 217 -11.02 -2.98 -11.14
C HIS A 217 -11.93 -3.72 -10.16
N HIS A 218 -11.76 -3.52 -8.85
CA HIS A 218 -12.61 -4.13 -7.84
C HIS A 218 -14.05 -3.63 -7.87
N LEU A 219 -14.32 -2.42 -8.39
CA LEU A 219 -15.69 -1.97 -8.62
C LEU A 219 -16.42 -2.93 -9.57
N HIS A 220 -15.77 -3.29 -10.67
CA HIS A 220 -16.33 -4.23 -11.64
C HIS A 220 -16.55 -5.62 -11.02
N GLU A 221 -15.57 -6.15 -10.29
CA GLU A 221 -15.69 -7.43 -9.59
C GLU A 221 -16.84 -7.43 -8.56
N PHE A 222 -16.95 -6.34 -7.80
CA PHE A 222 -17.99 -6.16 -6.80
C PHE A 222 -19.38 -6.12 -7.46
N ARG A 223 -19.54 -5.40 -8.57
CA ARG A 223 -20.80 -5.30 -9.32
C ARG A 223 -21.24 -6.64 -9.91
N ILE A 224 -20.30 -7.47 -10.35
CA ILE A 224 -20.60 -8.83 -10.83
C ILE A 224 -21.06 -9.74 -9.69
N SER A 225 -20.37 -9.66 -8.54
CA SER A 225 -20.62 -10.55 -7.40
C SER A 225 -21.85 -10.15 -6.59
N HIS A 226 -22.21 -8.85 -6.63
CA HIS A 226 -23.32 -8.27 -5.86
C HIS A 226 -24.25 -7.46 -6.78
N PRO A 227 -24.98 -8.11 -7.71
CA PRO A 227 -25.80 -7.41 -8.71
C PRO A 227 -26.92 -6.56 -8.09
N ASN A 228 -27.40 -6.96 -6.91
CA ASN A 228 -28.51 -6.31 -6.20
C ASN A 228 -28.11 -5.08 -5.38
N VAL A 229 -26.81 -4.80 -5.20
CA VAL A 229 -26.35 -3.61 -4.45
C VAL A 229 -26.57 -2.36 -5.31
N HIS A 230 -27.07 -1.28 -4.71
CA HIS A 230 -27.29 -0.03 -5.43
C HIS A 230 -25.98 0.54 -5.99
N LEU A 231 -25.99 1.04 -7.22
CA LEU A 231 -24.77 1.54 -7.89
C LEU A 231 -24.05 2.62 -7.08
N ALA A 232 -24.81 3.51 -6.43
CA ALA A 232 -24.24 4.55 -5.57
C ALA A 232 -23.38 3.99 -4.43
N MET A 233 -23.79 2.86 -3.83
CA MET A 233 -23.02 2.22 -2.74
C MET A 233 -21.77 1.52 -3.26
N ALA A 234 -21.87 0.87 -4.43
CA ALA A 234 -20.71 0.29 -5.10
C ALA A 234 -19.67 1.38 -5.48
N LEU A 235 -20.13 2.52 -5.98
CA LEU A 235 -19.28 3.67 -6.30
C LEU A 235 -18.64 4.27 -5.04
N LEU A 236 -19.42 4.47 -3.97
CA LEU A 236 -18.90 4.97 -2.69
C LEU A 236 -17.79 4.05 -2.16
N ARG A 237 -18.02 2.74 -2.14
CA ARG A 237 -17.01 1.74 -1.78
C ARG A 237 -15.75 1.88 -2.63
N SER A 238 -15.90 2.04 -3.95
CA SER A 238 -14.76 2.21 -4.86
C SER A 238 -14.00 3.51 -4.62
N VAL A 239 -14.67 4.61 -4.27
CA VAL A 239 -14.03 5.89 -3.94
C VAL A 239 -13.25 5.82 -2.63
N VAL A 240 -13.83 5.18 -1.61
CA VAL A 240 -13.14 4.93 -0.34
C VAL A 240 -11.91 4.05 -0.58
N GLN A 241 -12.06 2.97 -1.35
CA GLN A 241 -10.96 2.09 -1.72
C GLN A 241 -9.87 2.83 -2.48
N PHE A 242 -10.22 3.59 -3.51
CA PHE A 242 -9.28 4.38 -4.30
C PHE A 242 -8.51 5.38 -3.43
N THR A 243 -9.22 6.11 -2.56
CA THR A 243 -8.62 7.08 -1.65
C THR A 243 -7.63 6.41 -0.70
N TYR A 244 -8.06 5.36 -0.01
CA TYR A 244 -7.20 4.65 0.94
C TYR A 244 -5.97 4.05 0.26
N THR A 245 -6.18 3.39 -0.88
CA THR A 245 -5.11 2.79 -1.69
C THR A 245 -4.11 3.85 -2.17
N THR A 246 -4.59 5.04 -2.55
CA THR A 246 -3.73 6.15 -2.95
C THR A 246 -2.93 6.73 -1.78
N LEU A 247 -3.54 6.87 -0.60
CA LEU A 247 -2.85 7.33 0.62
C LEU A 247 -1.77 6.34 1.08
N PHE A 248 -2.09 5.04 1.10
CA PHE A 248 -1.09 4.00 1.33
C PHE A 248 -0.01 4.02 0.24
N GLY A 249 -0.45 4.26 -0.99
CA GLY A 249 0.32 4.68 -2.16
C GLY A 249 1.49 5.60 -1.82
N TRP A 250 1.13 6.80 -1.34
CA TRP A 250 2.05 7.87 -0.96
C TRP A 250 3.00 7.43 0.14
N PHE A 251 2.49 6.76 1.18
CA PHE A 251 3.31 6.26 2.28
C PHE A 251 4.36 5.23 1.81
N ALA A 252 3.98 4.21 1.06
CA ALA A 252 4.93 3.20 0.62
C ALA A 252 5.92 3.75 -0.43
N ALA A 253 5.54 4.73 -1.25
CA ALA A 253 6.49 5.46 -2.10
C ALA A 253 7.49 6.27 -1.26
N PHE A 254 7.03 6.97 -0.23
CA PHE A 254 7.90 7.68 0.72
C PHE A 254 8.88 6.71 1.40
N VAL A 255 8.40 5.59 1.96
CA VAL A 255 9.24 4.56 2.58
C VAL A 255 10.27 4.02 1.58
N PHE A 256 9.85 3.66 0.37
CA PHE A 256 10.73 3.14 -0.67
C PHE A 256 11.87 4.12 -0.98
N LEU A 257 11.56 5.41 -1.17
CA LEU A 257 12.56 6.44 -1.49
C LEU A 257 13.51 6.71 -0.32
N ARG A 258 12.99 6.72 0.92
CA ARG A 258 13.74 6.98 2.15
C ARG A 258 14.65 5.82 2.57
N THR A 259 14.28 4.59 2.23
CA THR A 259 15.00 3.38 2.66
C THR A 259 15.77 2.70 1.54
N GLY A 260 15.41 2.93 0.28
CA GLY A 260 15.87 2.17 -0.88
C GLY A 260 15.55 0.69 -0.80
N SER A 261 14.47 0.32 -0.09
CA SER A 261 14.11 -1.07 0.18
C SER A 261 12.67 -1.35 -0.23
N VAL A 262 12.48 -2.13 -1.30
CA VAL A 262 11.14 -2.65 -1.63
C VAL A 262 10.67 -3.62 -0.54
N TRP A 263 11.61 -4.33 0.08
CA TRP A 263 11.33 -5.30 1.15
C TRP A 263 10.67 -4.62 2.37
N ALA A 264 11.12 -3.42 2.73
CA ALA A 264 10.50 -2.64 3.80
C ALA A 264 9.07 -2.21 3.44
N ALA A 265 8.82 -1.79 2.20
CA ALA A 265 7.47 -1.48 1.71
C ALA A 265 6.57 -2.71 1.68
N MET A 266 7.06 -3.87 1.22
CA MET A 266 6.32 -5.14 1.20
C MET A 266 5.93 -5.58 2.60
N ALA A 267 6.85 -5.50 3.56
CA ALA A 267 6.58 -5.86 4.94
C ALA A 267 5.55 -4.92 5.58
N ALA A 268 5.66 -3.61 5.34
CA ALA A 268 4.67 -2.63 5.77
C ALA A 268 3.28 -2.93 5.18
N HIS A 269 3.22 -3.25 3.89
CA HIS A 269 2.00 -3.59 3.18
C HIS A 269 1.36 -4.85 3.76
N GLY A 270 2.12 -5.96 3.87
CA GLY A 270 1.62 -7.20 4.46
C GLY A 270 1.11 -7.00 5.89
N PHE A 271 1.81 -6.17 6.68
CA PHE A 271 1.40 -5.83 8.05
C PHE A 271 0.09 -5.02 8.08
N CYS A 272 -0.06 -4.01 7.22
CA CYS A 272 -1.32 -3.27 7.06
C CYS A 272 -2.47 -4.19 6.64
N ASN A 273 -2.24 -5.11 5.71
CA ASN A 273 -3.25 -6.07 5.25
C ASN A 273 -3.67 -7.04 6.36
N TRP A 274 -2.73 -7.46 7.21
CA TRP A 274 -3.04 -8.29 8.37
C TRP A 274 -3.92 -7.58 9.41
N LEU A 275 -3.66 -6.29 9.65
CA LEU A 275 -4.43 -5.51 10.64
C LEU A 275 -5.79 -5.04 10.10
N GLY A 276 -5.88 -4.74 8.80
CA GLY A 276 -7.07 -4.11 8.22
C GLY A 276 -7.23 -2.66 8.65
N LEU A 277 -8.30 -1.98 8.25
CA LEU A 277 -8.49 -0.58 8.66
C LEU A 277 -8.82 -0.45 10.15
N PRO A 278 -8.34 0.63 10.79
CA PRO A 278 -8.78 0.96 12.13
C PRO A 278 -10.28 1.20 12.18
N ARG A 279 -10.90 0.79 13.28
CA ARG A 279 -12.24 1.23 13.64
C ARG A 279 -12.20 2.73 13.94
N PHE A 280 -12.92 3.53 13.17
CA PHE A 280 -13.04 4.97 13.40
C PHE A 280 -14.35 5.35 14.10
N TRP A 281 -15.29 4.40 14.26
CA TRP A 281 -16.56 4.61 14.95
C TRP A 281 -17.10 3.31 15.57
N GLY A 282 -17.97 3.44 16.57
CA GLY A 282 -18.58 2.32 17.28
C GLY A 282 -17.83 1.89 18.54
N ARG A 283 -18.40 0.92 19.27
CA ARG A 283 -17.85 0.40 20.53
C ARG A 283 -16.94 -0.79 20.26
N VAL A 284 -15.83 -0.86 20.99
CA VAL A 284 -14.88 -1.97 20.93
C VAL A 284 -15.37 -3.12 21.83
N GLY A 285 -15.12 -4.37 21.42
CA GLY A 285 -15.50 -5.57 22.17
C GLY A 285 -16.96 -6.00 22.01
N VAL A 286 -17.78 -5.25 21.28
CA VAL A 286 -19.09 -5.71 20.83
C VAL A 286 -18.88 -6.54 19.56
N ARG A 287 -18.76 -7.86 19.69
CA ARG A 287 -18.80 -8.77 18.54
C ARG A 287 -20.17 -8.64 17.88
N LEU A 288 -20.28 -7.86 16.81
CA LEU A 288 -21.29 -8.13 15.80
C LEU A 288 -20.90 -9.48 15.20
N VAL A 289 -21.62 -10.54 15.59
CA VAL A 289 -21.39 -11.97 15.26
C VAL A 289 -21.25 -12.26 13.75
N GLU A 290 -21.39 -11.26 12.89
CA GLU A 290 -21.36 -11.41 11.44
C GLU A 290 -19.98 -11.14 10.80
N GLN A 291 -19.05 -10.43 11.48
CA GLN A 291 -17.78 -10.05 10.84
C GLN A 291 -16.75 -11.20 10.75
N GLN A 292 -16.85 -12.22 11.61
CA GLN A 292 -15.91 -13.37 11.61
C GLN A 292 -16.18 -14.42 10.52
N ARG A 293 -17.32 -14.39 9.80
CA ARG A 293 -17.56 -15.29 8.65
C ARG A 293 -17.07 -14.75 7.31
N PHE A 294 -16.60 -13.50 7.30
CA PHE A 294 -16.10 -12.81 6.12
C PHE A 294 -14.66 -12.29 6.32
N SER A 295 -13.86 -12.92 7.18
CA SER A 295 -12.40 -12.73 7.25
C SER A 295 -11.66 -13.36 6.05
N GLY A 296 -12.23 -13.15 4.86
CA GLY A 296 -11.62 -13.27 3.55
C GLY A 296 -12.14 -12.14 2.67
N VAL A 297 -12.19 -10.92 3.24
CA VAL A 297 -12.75 -9.72 2.63
C VAL A 297 -11.71 -8.62 2.67
N ASP A 298 -11.34 -8.21 1.46
CA ASP A 298 -10.94 -6.87 1.05
C ASP A 298 -10.44 -5.96 2.16
N ALA A 299 -9.16 -5.58 2.11
CA ALA A 299 -8.56 -4.53 2.92
C ALA A 299 -9.14 -3.14 2.56
N VAL A 300 -10.44 -2.96 2.74
CA VAL A 300 -11.22 -1.72 2.88
C VAL A 300 -12.52 -2.12 3.61
N PRO A 301 -12.83 -1.56 4.78
CA PRO A 301 -14.01 -1.90 5.54
C PRO A 301 -15.24 -1.45 4.76
N ASP A 302 -16.27 -2.27 4.88
CA ASP A 302 -17.62 -1.98 4.45
C ASP A 302 -18.12 -0.72 5.19
N VAL A 303 -18.02 0.45 4.54
CA VAL A 303 -18.65 1.70 5.00
C VAL A 303 -20.11 1.62 4.59
N GLY A 304 -20.85 0.72 5.25
CA GLY A 304 -22.28 0.51 5.08
C GLY A 304 -22.90 0.40 6.45
N GLY A 305 -23.58 1.47 6.89
CA GLY A 305 -24.36 1.46 8.12
C GLY A 305 -25.43 0.39 8.04
N ALA A 306 -25.24 -0.70 8.78
CA ALA A 306 -26.35 -1.58 9.11
C ALA A 306 -27.28 -0.81 10.06
N ASP A 307 -28.45 -0.44 9.54
CA ASP A 307 -29.54 0.12 10.32
C ASP A 307 -29.89 -0.87 11.44
N ALA A 308 -29.62 -0.46 12.69
CA ALA A 308 -29.88 -1.25 13.89
C ALA A 308 -31.37 -1.66 14.02
N THR A 309 -32.24 -1.05 13.24
CA THR A 309 -33.69 -1.30 13.20
C THR A 309 -34.05 -2.58 12.42
N GLU A 310 -33.22 -3.02 11.47
CA GLU A 310 -33.50 -4.21 10.64
C GLU A 310 -33.07 -5.51 11.32
N VAL A 311 -32.00 -5.46 12.12
CA VAL A 311 -31.51 -6.59 12.94
C VAL A 311 -32.53 -6.96 14.03
N LYS A 312 -33.18 -5.96 14.63
CA LYS A 312 -34.19 -6.18 15.67
C LYS A 312 -35.43 -6.91 15.14
N ARG A 313 -35.88 -6.57 13.92
CA ARG A 313 -37.02 -7.23 13.27
C ARG A 313 -36.76 -8.70 12.93
N ARG A 314 -35.51 -9.09 12.67
CA ARG A 314 -35.16 -10.48 12.33
C ARG A 314 -35.07 -11.40 13.56
N TYR A 315 -34.77 -10.84 14.74
CA TYR A 315 -34.72 -11.57 16.00
C TYR A 315 -36.10 -11.76 16.64
N GLU A 316 -37.03 -10.82 16.49
CA GLU A 316 -38.39 -10.95 17.02
C GLU A 316 -39.23 -12.02 16.26
N GLY A 317 -38.79 -12.46 15.07
CA GLY A 317 -39.50 -13.42 14.22
C GLY A 317 -39.18 -14.91 14.44
N LYS A 318 -38.21 -15.27 15.31
CA LYS A 318 -37.86 -16.69 15.54
C LYS A 318 -37.98 -17.07 17.01
N GLY A 319 -39.04 -17.85 17.26
CA GLY A 319 -39.51 -18.39 18.52
C GLY A 319 -38.45 -18.79 19.55
N LYS A 320 -38.77 -18.44 20.80
CA LYS A 320 -38.19 -18.93 22.05
C LYS A 320 -37.97 -20.45 22.01
N LYS A 321 -36.72 -20.90 22.15
CA LYS A 321 -36.39 -22.18 22.79
C LYS A 321 -35.23 -22.01 23.76
N GLN A 322 -35.60 -22.25 25.02
CA GLN A 322 -34.85 -22.64 26.23
C GLN A 322 -33.33 -22.49 26.24
N GLY A 323 -32.86 -21.73 27.24
CA GLY A 323 -31.88 -22.28 28.18
C GLY A 323 -30.40 -21.94 27.96
N GLU A 324 -30.08 -20.74 27.49
CA GLU A 324 -28.76 -20.15 27.76
C GLU A 324 -28.99 -18.84 28.52
N GLU A 325 -28.61 -18.82 29.79
CA GLU A 325 -28.36 -17.56 30.49
C GLU A 325 -27.23 -16.85 29.74
N VAL A 326 -27.61 -15.97 28.82
CA VAL A 326 -26.72 -14.94 28.32
C VAL A 326 -26.38 -14.09 29.54
N ARG A 327 -25.25 -14.40 30.19
CA ARG A 327 -24.60 -13.49 31.12
C ARG A 327 -24.42 -12.19 30.35
N PHE A 328 -25.25 -11.19 30.64
CA PHE A 328 -24.98 -9.81 30.32
C PHE A 328 -23.77 -9.40 31.16
N GLN A 329 -22.58 -9.80 30.69
CA GLN A 329 -21.32 -9.41 31.27
C GLN A 329 -21.25 -7.88 31.15
N ASP A 330 -20.98 -7.26 32.28
CA ASP A 330 -21.13 -5.84 32.57
C ASP A 330 -20.70 -4.93 31.40
N GLN A 331 -21.69 -4.34 30.70
CA GLN A 331 -21.48 -3.52 29.50
C GLN A 331 -20.71 -2.21 29.79
N SER A 332 -20.54 -1.85 31.06
CA SER A 332 -19.81 -0.67 31.49
C SER A 332 -18.31 -0.74 31.19
N TRP A 333 -17.70 -1.94 31.27
CA TRP A 333 -16.27 -2.14 31.05
C TRP A 333 -15.86 -1.83 29.59
N HIS A 334 -16.72 -2.19 28.63
CA HIS A 334 -16.47 -1.94 27.20
C HIS A 334 -16.52 -0.46 26.82
N ALA A 335 -17.22 0.38 27.58
CA ALA A 335 -17.27 1.82 27.33
C ALA A 335 -15.93 2.49 27.67
N GLY A 336 -15.31 2.12 28.80
CA GLY A 336 -13.99 2.61 29.19
C GLY A 336 -12.91 2.23 28.16
N TRP A 337 -12.92 0.98 27.71
CA TRP A 337 -11.98 0.52 26.68
C TRP A 337 -12.20 1.15 25.31
N THR A 338 -13.44 1.51 24.97
CA THR A 338 -13.71 2.25 23.73
C THR A 338 -13.00 3.62 23.77
N LEU A 339 -13.04 4.33 24.90
CA LEU A 339 -12.31 5.59 25.08
C LEU A 339 -10.79 5.37 25.02
N VAL A 340 -10.27 4.32 25.68
CA VAL A 340 -8.86 3.97 25.62
C VAL A 340 -8.42 3.68 24.19
N TYR A 341 -9.18 2.88 23.44
CA TYR A 341 -8.89 2.55 22.04
C TYR A 341 -8.78 3.80 21.18
N TYR A 342 -9.75 4.73 21.25
CA TYR A 342 -9.68 5.96 20.47
C TYR A 342 -8.55 6.89 20.93
N GLY A 343 -8.24 6.91 22.23
CA GLY A 343 -7.07 7.62 22.75
C GLY A 343 -5.75 7.05 22.21
N VAL A 344 -5.61 5.73 22.17
CA VAL A 344 -4.45 5.02 21.60
C VAL A 344 -4.38 5.21 20.08
N LEU A 345 -5.52 5.22 19.39
CA LEU A 345 -5.57 5.50 17.95
C LEU A 345 -5.03 6.90 17.64
N ALA A 346 -5.45 7.92 18.40
CA ALA A 346 -4.96 9.28 18.26
C ALA A 346 -3.47 9.42 18.62
N ALA A 347 -3.06 8.78 19.73
CA ALA A 347 -1.66 8.75 20.15
C ALA A 347 -0.76 8.04 19.11
N GLY A 348 -1.25 6.95 18.51
CA GLY A 348 -0.57 6.24 17.44
C GLY A 348 -0.39 7.08 16.18
N ALA A 349 -1.42 7.83 15.77
CA ALA A 349 -1.32 8.78 14.66
C ALA A 349 -0.31 9.92 14.94
N TYR A 350 -0.33 10.47 16.14
CA TYR A 350 0.66 11.47 16.56
C TYR A 350 2.08 10.90 16.61
N GLY A 351 2.24 9.69 17.16
CA GLY A 351 3.50 8.97 17.20
C GLY A 351 4.03 8.69 15.80
N PHE A 352 3.17 8.26 14.87
CA PHE A 352 3.53 8.08 13.47
C PHE A 352 4.07 9.38 12.87
N TYR A 353 3.42 10.52 13.09
CA TYR A 353 3.91 11.82 12.62
C TYR A 353 5.30 12.16 13.18
N VAL A 354 5.51 11.98 14.48
CA VAL A 354 6.80 12.27 15.16
C VAL A 354 7.91 11.34 14.66
N PHE A 355 7.62 10.05 14.48
CA PHE A 355 8.61 9.05 14.14
C PHE A 355 8.73 8.77 12.64
N LEU A 356 7.92 9.40 11.78
CA LEU A 356 7.90 9.20 10.33
C LEU A 356 9.30 9.34 9.72
N PHE A 357 10.01 10.43 10.03
CA PHE A 357 11.36 10.65 9.53
C PHE A 357 12.41 9.78 10.22
N PRO A 358 12.52 9.76 11.57
CA PRO A 358 13.52 8.94 12.26
C PRO A 358 13.47 7.44 11.92
N LEU A 359 12.27 6.85 11.83
CA LEU A 359 12.11 5.41 11.56
C LEU A 359 12.18 5.06 10.07
N THR A 360 12.25 6.04 9.18
CA THR A 360 12.52 5.80 7.75
C THR A 360 13.94 6.16 7.34
N GLU A 361 14.80 6.55 8.29
CA GLU A 361 16.17 6.94 7.98
C GLU A 361 17.03 5.72 7.63
N SER A 362 17.55 5.75 6.41
CA SER A 362 18.53 4.79 5.90
C SER A 362 19.69 5.49 5.20
N LYS A 363 20.84 4.82 5.25
CA LYS A 363 22.03 5.15 4.44
C LYS A 363 21.87 4.73 2.98
N TRP A 364 20.87 3.92 2.67
CA TRP A 364 20.57 3.40 1.33
C TRP A 364 19.38 4.12 0.69
N ARG A 365 19.05 5.33 1.14
CA ARG A 365 17.97 6.10 0.54
C ARG A 365 18.23 6.34 -0.95
N ILE A 366 17.18 6.21 -1.76
CA ILE A 366 17.24 6.52 -3.18
C ILE A 366 17.25 8.03 -3.38
N VAL A 367 16.64 8.80 -2.48
CA VAL A 367 16.49 10.26 -2.60
C VAL A 367 16.75 10.96 -1.26
N GLU A 368 17.36 12.14 -1.31
CA GLU A 368 17.47 13.07 -0.17
C GLU A 368 16.17 13.86 0.02
N PHE A 369 15.71 13.99 1.26
CA PHE A 369 14.44 14.63 1.64
C PHE A 369 14.64 15.94 2.39
#